data_AF-A0A9P0P774-F1
#
_entry.id   AF-A0A9P0P774-F1
#
_cell.length_a   1.000
_cell.length_b   1.000
_cell.length_c   1.000
_cell.angle_alpha   90.00
_cell.angle_beta   90.00
_cell.angle_gamma   90.00
#
_symmetry.space_group_name_H-M   'P 1'
#
loop_
_entity.id
_entity.type
_entity.pdbx_description
1 polymer ?
#
loop_
_entity_poly.entity_id
_entity_poly.type
_entity_poly.pdbx_seq_one_letter_code
_entity_poly.pdbx_strand_id
1 'polypeptide(L)'
;MKNYGDRIAQYIEDTDEEDTYENLLTRCIRVAIWLKSKELTNEDVVTLCSKNHKDSCVPFIACLFLGIPVASLDPMLSAMDTTHLLKEVRPKILFVESKSVRLIDDCLTEAGIDAEVVVYGEIEDHACFQELLTPQEDEGEFQPEVVASLEETAIVLFSSGTTGLPKGIMISHYALLMQCQNMKQSENFGNVMLSYATLYWISTVIILTTMTYIGGARVICSKFNPKQTWLLIEKYQITSMFIPPSQMAELIACGRPENLDTSKLHCCISGGASVSEKQMREIRDLLPGTFVFQMYGQSEIAGIITIFNSNDVKDVLLLDKKPKSVGKVVAGICCKVVNPDTEELCGPNKNGELRLKSKMSMNGYYGRDSSESYDSDGWLRTGDEVYYDEDKCFYVVDRIKEMLKYRSWHVAPAMIEQVLCIIALVMVELTELYFSRCAYEMVILGTGGYLLICSVMLLTILADELSPYAEISFLLFGSIFNLLGGILMFIRSGFYKKNFRWTYVGPVNGTATEKYEVFAATAVTGLSSVMIVDLLVELFALILS
;
A
#
# COMPACT_ATOMS: atom_id res chain seq x y z
N MET A 1 8.94 -23.96 -14.12
CA MET A 1 9.30 -24.69 -12.89
C MET A 1 10.17 -25.93 -13.18
N LYS A 2 9.68 -27.00 -13.84
CA LYS A 2 10.48 -28.21 -14.15
C LYS A 2 11.86 -27.89 -14.76
N ASN A 3 11.93 -26.92 -15.67
CA ASN A 3 13.18 -26.51 -16.34
C ASN A 3 14.22 -25.81 -15.42
N TYR A 4 13.82 -25.35 -14.22
CA TYR A 4 14.71 -24.63 -13.31
C TYR A 4 15.31 -25.51 -12.22
N GLY A 5 14.69 -26.66 -11.92
CA GLY A 5 15.24 -27.69 -11.03
C GLY A 5 15.71 -27.17 -9.67
N ASP A 6 17.01 -27.24 -9.45
CA ASP A 6 17.73 -26.88 -8.23
C ASP A 6 17.92 -25.36 -8.02
N ARG A 7 17.55 -24.53 -9.00
CA ARG A 7 17.55 -23.07 -8.82
C ARG A 7 16.65 -22.66 -7.66
N ILE A 8 17.09 -21.65 -6.91
CA ILE A 8 16.31 -21.10 -5.80
C ILE A 8 15.07 -20.38 -6.33
N ALA A 9 13.91 -20.76 -5.81
CA ALA A 9 12.63 -20.10 -6.06
C ALA A 9 12.29 -19.11 -4.93
N GLN A 10 12.65 -19.44 -3.69
CA GLN A 10 12.38 -18.60 -2.53
C GLN A 10 13.53 -18.60 -1.51
N TYR A 11 13.84 -17.43 -0.98
CA TYR A 11 14.64 -17.28 0.24
C TYR A 11 13.69 -16.99 1.40
N ILE A 12 13.73 -17.78 2.47
CA ILE A 12 12.81 -17.65 3.61
C ILE A 12 13.51 -16.93 4.75
N GLU A 13 13.20 -15.65 4.95
CA GLU A 13 13.94 -14.78 5.86
C GLU A 13 13.93 -15.26 7.32
N ASP A 14 12.80 -15.74 7.81
CA ASP A 14 12.66 -16.17 9.22
C ASP A 14 13.49 -17.43 9.57
N THR A 15 13.91 -18.22 8.57
CA THR A 15 14.56 -19.54 8.79
C THR A 15 15.92 -19.67 8.07
N ASP A 16 16.28 -18.72 7.23
CA ASP A 16 17.40 -18.78 6.30
C ASP A 16 17.37 -20.00 5.36
N GLU A 17 16.18 -20.57 5.14
CA GLU A 17 15.98 -21.67 4.20
C GLU A 17 16.01 -21.14 2.75
N GLU A 18 16.73 -21.87 1.89
CA GLU A 18 16.68 -21.71 0.43
C GLU A 18 15.78 -22.80 -0.16
N ASP A 19 14.65 -22.38 -0.72
CA ASP A 19 13.65 -23.27 -1.27
C ASP A 19 13.75 -23.30 -2.81
N THR A 20 14.08 -24.47 -3.35
CA THR A 20 14.32 -24.68 -4.79
C THR A 20 13.02 -24.76 -5.58
N TYR A 21 13.12 -24.57 -6.90
CA TYR A 21 11.99 -24.79 -7.81
C TYR A 21 11.47 -26.23 -7.77
N GLU A 22 12.34 -27.22 -7.58
CA GLU A 22 11.96 -28.63 -7.42
C GLU A 22 11.13 -28.86 -6.15
N ASN A 23 11.57 -28.33 -5.00
CA ASN A 23 10.86 -28.45 -3.73
C ASN A 23 9.53 -27.71 -3.74
N LEU A 24 9.50 -26.50 -4.29
CA LEU A 24 8.27 -25.73 -4.46
C LEU A 24 7.30 -26.43 -5.41
N LEU A 25 7.78 -26.92 -6.55
CA LEU A 25 6.95 -27.64 -7.53
C LEU A 25 6.33 -28.89 -6.91
N THR A 26 7.12 -29.67 -6.16
CA THR A 26 6.64 -30.90 -5.49
C THR A 26 5.45 -30.59 -4.57
N ARG A 27 5.57 -29.55 -3.73
CA ARG A 27 4.45 -29.12 -2.86
C ARG A 27 3.24 -28.65 -3.65
N CYS A 28 3.44 -27.89 -4.74
CA CYS A 28 2.34 -27.45 -5.60
C CYS A 28 1.62 -28.62 -6.29
N ILE A 29 2.36 -29.63 -6.75
CA ILE A 29 1.80 -30.84 -7.36
C ILE A 29 0.94 -31.60 -6.36
N ARG A 30 1.42 -31.81 -5.13
CA ARG A 30 0.66 -32.52 -4.09
C ARG A 30 -0.65 -31.82 -3.75
N VAL A 31 -0.60 -30.50 -3.56
CA VAL A 31 -1.83 -29.71 -3.33
C VAL A 31 -2.75 -29.74 -4.54
N ALA A 32 -2.22 -29.73 -5.77
CA ALA A 32 -3.04 -29.86 -6.98
C ALA A 32 -3.72 -31.24 -7.08
N ILE A 33 -3.02 -32.33 -6.75
CA ILE A 33 -3.63 -33.68 -6.71
C ILE A 33 -4.76 -33.72 -5.67
N TRP A 34 -4.54 -33.15 -4.49
CA TRP A 34 -5.58 -33.05 -3.46
C TRP A 34 -6.77 -32.20 -3.95
N LEU A 35 -6.54 -31.04 -4.57
CA LEU A 35 -7.60 -30.21 -5.13
C LEU A 35 -8.38 -30.92 -6.24
N LYS A 36 -7.74 -31.73 -7.09
CA LYS A 36 -8.44 -32.57 -8.08
C LYS A 36 -9.42 -33.55 -7.43
N SER A 37 -9.07 -34.10 -6.26
CA SER A 37 -9.96 -35.02 -5.51
C SER A 37 -11.23 -34.34 -4.96
N LYS A 38 -11.26 -33.00 -4.93
CA LYS A 38 -12.39 -32.20 -4.47
C LYS A 38 -13.40 -31.87 -5.57
N GLU A 39 -13.15 -32.32 -6.81
CA GLU A 39 -14.05 -32.16 -7.96
C GLU A 39 -14.45 -30.70 -8.25
N LEU A 40 -13.55 -29.76 -7.96
CA LEU A 40 -13.75 -28.33 -8.24
C LEU A 40 -13.70 -28.03 -9.74
N THR A 41 -14.46 -27.01 -10.15
CA THR A 41 -14.54 -26.53 -11.53
C THR A 41 -14.05 -25.08 -11.66
N ASN A 42 -14.04 -24.54 -12.88
CA ASN A 42 -13.71 -23.14 -13.14
C ASN A 42 -14.82 -22.15 -12.68
N GLU A 43 -15.93 -22.65 -12.16
CA GLU A 43 -16.99 -21.86 -11.51
C GLU A 43 -16.82 -21.81 -9.98
N ASP A 44 -15.93 -22.63 -9.42
CA ASP A 44 -15.62 -22.64 -7.99
C ASP A 44 -14.44 -21.70 -7.68
N VAL A 45 -14.43 -21.16 -6.46
CA VAL A 45 -13.33 -20.31 -5.99
C VAL A 45 -12.65 -20.96 -4.78
N VAL A 46 -11.32 -21.02 -4.84
CA VAL A 46 -10.46 -21.31 -3.69
C VAL A 46 -9.96 -19.99 -3.13
N THR A 47 -9.98 -19.82 -1.80
CA THR A 47 -9.55 -18.57 -1.16
C THR A 47 -8.36 -18.79 -0.24
N LEU A 48 -7.42 -17.85 -0.22
CA LEU A 48 -6.25 -17.85 0.66
C LEU A 48 -6.40 -16.73 1.70
N CYS A 49 -6.05 -16.99 2.96
CA CYS A 49 -6.01 -15.97 4.02
C CYS A 49 -4.78 -16.22 4.91
N SER A 50 -3.63 -15.68 4.49
CA SER A 50 -2.36 -15.87 5.19
C SER A 50 -1.39 -14.73 4.90
N LYS A 51 -0.45 -14.53 5.82
CA LYS A 51 0.74 -13.71 5.58
C LYS A 51 1.71 -14.42 4.64
N ASN A 52 2.79 -13.74 4.29
CA ASN A 52 3.86 -14.34 3.51
C ASN A 52 4.63 -15.36 4.36
N HIS A 53 4.68 -16.60 3.86
CA HIS A 53 5.52 -17.69 4.37
C HIS A 53 5.82 -18.65 3.21
N LYS A 54 6.71 -19.61 3.45
CA LYS A 54 7.20 -20.58 2.45
C LYS A 54 6.11 -21.27 1.63
N ASP A 55 4.96 -21.55 2.25
CA ASP A 55 3.85 -22.30 1.64
C ASP A 55 2.69 -21.41 1.17
N SER A 56 2.69 -20.10 1.44
CA SER A 56 1.51 -19.25 1.19
C SER A 56 1.12 -19.16 -0.30
N CYS A 57 2.08 -19.38 -1.20
CA CYS A 57 1.85 -19.41 -2.64
C CYS A 57 1.55 -20.81 -3.22
N VAL A 58 1.68 -21.87 -2.43
CA VAL A 58 1.55 -23.25 -2.92
C VAL A 58 0.12 -23.52 -3.43
N PRO A 59 -0.96 -23.21 -2.68
CA PRO A 59 -2.30 -23.40 -3.20
C PRO A 59 -2.63 -22.48 -4.38
N PHE A 60 -2.07 -21.27 -4.41
CA PHE A 60 -2.25 -20.34 -5.53
C PHE A 60 -1.75 -20.96 -6.84
N ILE A 61 -0.51 -21.48 -6.85
CA ILE A 61 0.08 -22.12 -8.03
C ILE A 61 -0.67 -23.41 -8.38
N ALA A 62 -1.07 -24.19 -7.37
CA ALA A 62 -1.86 -25.41 -7.57
C ALA A 62 -3.21 -25.13 -8.26
N CYS A 63 -3.92 -24.06 -7.87
CA CYS A 63 -5.16 -23.63 -8.53
C CYS A 63 -4.90 -23.24 -9.99
N LEU A 64 -3.81 -22.52 -10.28
CA LEU A 64 -3.43 -22.18 -11.64
C LEU A 64 -3.10 -23.42 -12.49
N PHE A 65 -2.55 -24.49 -11.90
CA PHE A 65 -2.33 -25.75 -12.62
C PHE A 65 -3.64 -26.43 -13.02
N LEU A 66 -4.75 -26.13 -12.35
CA LEU A 66 -6.03 -26.79 -12.56
C LEU A 66 -7.04 -25.90 -13.29
N GLY A 67 -6.70 -24.64 -13.56
CA GLY A 67 -7.65 -23.66 -14.10
C GLY A 67 -8.76 -23.29 -13.12
N ILE A 68 -8.52 -23.45 -11.81
CA ILE A 68 -9.49 -23.10 -10.77
C ILE A 68 -9.23 -21.64 -10.35
N PRO A 69 -10.24 -20.75 -10.40
CA PRO A 69 -10.12 -19.39 -9.88
C PRO A 69 -9.67 -19.36 -8.43
N VAL A 70 -8.64 -18.55 -8.13
CA VAL A 70 -8.15 -18.34 -6.77
C VAL A 70 -8.30 -16.89 -6.33
N ALA A 71 -8.84 -16.69 -5.13
CA ALA A 71 -8.93 -15.41 -4.45
C ALA A 71 -7.97 -15.34 -3.25
N SER A 72 -7.66 -14.14 -2.78
CA SER A 72 -6.86 -13.94 -1.58
C SER A 72 -7.48 -12.85 -0.72
N LEU A 73 -7.49 -13.08 0.59
CA LEU A 73 -7.89 -12.16 1.65
C LEU A 73 -6.64 -11.71 2.41
N ASP A 74 -6.67 -10.49 2.92
CA ASP A 74 -5.64 -10.02 3.84
C ASP A 74 -6.04 -10.42 5.27
N PRO A 75 -5.19 -11.15 6.02
CA PRO A 75 -5.50 -11.57 7.38
C PRO A 75 -5.64 -10.40 8.38
N MET A 76 -5.29 -9.17 7.98
CA MET A 76 -5.48 -7.97 8.79
C MET A 76 -6.85 -7.29 8.58
N LEU A 77 -7.70 -7.83 7.70
CA LEU A 77 -9.05 -7.30 7.48
C LEU A 77 -9.93 -7.41 8.72
N SER A 78 -10.90 -6.50 8.82
CA SER A 78 -11.93 -6.58 9.86
C SER A 78 -12.88 -7.76 9.61
N ALA A 79 -13.59 -8.21 10.64
CA ALA A 79 -14.63 -9.23 10.49
C ALA A 79 -15.71 -8.80 9.49
N MET A 80 -16.13 -7.54 9.53
CA MET A 80 -17.12 -6.99 8.60
C MET A 80 -16.66 -7.07 7.15
N ASP A 81 -15.43 -6.63 6.88
CA ASP A 81 -14.85 -6.69 5.53
C ASP A 81 -14.67 -8.14 5.09
N THR A 82 -14.12 -8.99 5.95
CA THR A 82 -13.93 -10.42 5.68
C THR A 82 -15.24 -11.11 5.33
N THR A 83 -16.29 -10.96 6.14
CA THR A 83 -17.63 -11.49 5.89
C THR A 83 -18.17 -10.99 4.55
N HIS A 84 -17.99 -9.71 4.23
CA HIS A 84 -18.41 -9.14 2.94
C HIS A 84 -17.68 -9.82 1.76
N LEU A 85 -16.35 -9.93 1.80
CA LEU A 85 -15.57 -10.56 0.72
C LEU A 85 -15.88 -12.06 0.56
N LEU A 86 -16.12 -12.77 1.67
CA LEU A 86 -16.56 -14.17 1.62
C LEU A 86 -17.92 -14.30 0.95
N LYS A 87 -18.86 -13.38 1.20
CA LYS A 87 -20.17 -13.35 0.52
C LYS A 87 -20.06 -13.09 -0.97
N GLU A 88 -19.06 -12.30 -1.41
CA GLU A 88 -18.84 -12.02 -2.83
C GLU A 88 -18.41 -13.27 -3.59
N VAL A 89 -17.42 -14.00 -3.10
CA VAL A 89 -16.81 -15.12 -3.86
C VAL A 89 -17.29 -16.52 -3.45
N ARG A 90 -17.93 -16.65 -2.28
CA ARG A 90 -18.50 -17.91 -1.75
C ARG A 90 -17.57 -19.11 -1.93
N PRO A 91 -16.38 -19.09 -1.31
CA PRO A 91 -15.35 -20.08 -1.58
C PRO A 91 -15.77 -21.49 -1.16
N LYS A 92 -15.28 -22.50 -1.87
CA LYS A 92 -15.45 -23.91 -1.49
C LYS A 92 -14.40 -24.38 -0.50
N ILE A 93 -13.19 -23.84 -0.63
CA ILE A 93 -12.03 -24.19 0.18
C ILE A 93 -11.30 -22.91 0.57
N LEU A 94 -10.84 -22.84 1.82
CA LEU A 94 -9.96 -21.79 2.29
C LEU A 94 -8.66 -22.35 2.83
N PHE A 95 -7.53 -21.74 2.44
CA PHE A 95 -6.23 -21.99 3.07
C PHE A 95 -5.90 -20.85 4.03
N VAL A 96 -5.83 -21.13 5.33
CA VAL A 96 -5.85 -20.10 6.38
C VAL A 96 -4.67 -20.24 7.34
N GLU A 97 -4.04 -19.13 7.73
CA GLU A 97 -3.03 -19.16 8.80
C GLU A 97 -3.68 -19.46 10.16
N SER A 98 -3.01 -20.20 11.04
CA SER A 98 -3.60 -20.63 12.33
C SER A 98 -4.14 -19.47 13.18
N LYS A 99 -3.54 -18.27 13.07
CA LYS A 99 -3.98 -17.07 13.81
C LYS A 99 -5.31 -16.50 13.33
N SER A 100 -5.71 -16.80 12.11
CA SER A 100 -6.89 -16.23 11.44
C SER A 100 -8.08 -17.20 11.40
N VAL A 101 -7.88 -18.47 11.80
CA VAL A 101 -8.93 -19.52 11.76
C VAL A 101 -10.20 -19.08 12.48
N ARG A 102 -10.10 -18.65 13.75
CA ARG A 102 -11.26 -18.21 14.52
C ARG A 102 -12.04 -17.08 13.85
N LEU A 103 -11.34 -16.09 13.30
CA LEU A 103 -11.98 -14.99 12.58
C LEU A 103 -12.72 -15.51 11.35
N ILE A 104 -12.09 -16.41 10.59
CA ILE A 104 -12.68 -17.00 9.39
C ILE A 104 -13.90 -17.84 9.73
N ASP A 105 -13.86 -18.68 10.77
CA ASP A 105 -15.01 -19.50 11.19
C ASP A 105 -16.22 -18.65 11.59
N ASP A 106 -15.99 -17.60 12.38
CA ASP A 106 -17.02 -16.64 12.77
C ASP A 106 -17.63 -15.96 11.52
N CYS A 107 -16.78 -15.55 10.57
CA CYS A 107 -17.22 -14.90 9.33
C CYS A 107 -17.95 -15.86 8.36
N LEU A 108 -17.52 -17.12 8.25
CA LEU A 108 -18.19 -18.16 7.46
C LEU A 108 -19.59 -18.45 8.02
N THR A 109 -19.68 -18.56 9.35
CA THR A 109 -20.95 -18.73 10.07
C THR A 109 -21.88 -17.56 9.82
N GLU A 110 -21.40 -16.32 9.97
CA GLU A 110 -22.18 -15.10 9.69
C GLU A 110 -22.60 -14.99 8.22
N ALA A 111 -21.73 -15.44 7.31
CA ALA A 111 -22.01 -15.43 5.88
C ALA A 111 -22.96 -16.55 5.42
N GLY A 112 -23.19 -17.57 6.25
CA GLY A 112 -23.94 -18.76 5.87
C GLY A 112 -23.27 -19.51 4.71
N ILE A 113 -21.94 -19.64 4.78
CA ILE A 113 -21.11 -20.32 3.77
C ILE A 113 -20.53 -21.58 4.40
N ASP A 114 -20.78 -22.71 3.75
CA ASP A 114 -20.14 -23.98 4.06
C ASP A 114 -18.91 -24.14 3.16
N ALA A 115 -17.72 -24.11 3.78
CA ALA A 115 -16.44 -24.17 3.09
C ALA A 115 -15.44 -24.99 3.90
N GLU A 116 -14.61 -25.77 3.22
CA GLU A 116 -13.56 -26.56 3.87
C GLU A 116 -12.36 -25.66 4.21
N VAL A 117 -12.02 -25.57 5.49
CA VAL A 117 -10.89 -24.76 5.96
C VAL A 117 -9.68 -25.65 6.20
N VAL A 118 -8.61 -25.40 5.43
CA VAL A 118 -7.30 -26.03 5.52
C VAL A 118 -6.33 -25.06 6.19
N VAL A 119 -5.70 -25.49 7.28
CA VAL A 119 -4.92 -24.60 8.15
C VAL A 119 -3.43 -24.82 7.97
N TYR A 120 -2.66 -23.73 7.89
CA TYR A 120 -1.19 -23.76 7.96
C TYR A 120 -0.73 -23.99 9.40
N GLY A 121 -0.92 -25.21 9.89
CA GLY A 121 -0.65 -25.65 11.25
C GLY A 121 -1.72 -26.62 11.74
N GLU A 122 -1.54 -27.15 12.95
CA GLU A 122 -2.50 -28.08 13.57
C GLU A 122 -3.50 -27.30 14.44
N ILE A 123 -4.78 -27.35 14.06
CA ILE A 123 -5.92 -26.82 14.82
C ILE A 123 -6.98 -27.91 14.88
N GLU A 124 -7.59 -28.10 16.05
CA GLU A 124 -8.68 -29.07 16.24
C GLU A 124 -9.84 -28.79 15.29
N ASP A 125 -10.51 -29.85 14.82
CA ASP A 125 -11.64 -29.82 13.89
C ASP A 125 -11.35 -29.24 12.48
N HIS A 126 -10.08 -29.03 12.12
CA HIS A 126 -9.67 -28.46 10.84
C HIS A 126 -8.66 -29.34 10.10
N ALA A 127 -8.70 -29.32 8.77
CA ALA A 127 -7.73 -30.03 7.95
C ALA A 127 -6.35 -29.38 8.06
N CYS A 128 -5.29 -30.17 8.21
CA CYS A 128 -3.92 -29.67 8.33
C CYS A 128 -3.23 -29.59 6.97
N PHE A 129 -2.72 -28.42 6.59
CA PHE A 129 -2.01 -28.21 5.33
C PHE A 129 -0.81 -29.16 5.16
N GLN A 130 -0.12 -29.50 6.25
CA GLN A 130 1.06 -30.36 6.20
C GLN A 130 0.71 -31.80 5.75
N GLU A 131 -0.51 -32.26 6.00
CA GLU A 131 -0.99 -33.57 5.57
C GLU A 131 -1.16 -33.64 4.04
N LEU A 132 -1.53 -32.51 3.41
CA LEU A 132 -1.62 -32.40 1.96
C LEU A 132 -0.24 -32.49 1.28
N LEU A 133 0.84 -32.29 2.03
CA LEU A 133 2.21 -32.39 1.52
C LEU A 133 2.79 -33.80 1.62
N THR A 134 2.01 -34.80 2.05
CA THR A 134 2.47 -36.19 2.07
C THR A 134 2.66 -36.75 0.65
N PRO A 135 3.70 -37.57 0.40
CA PRO A 135 3.92 -38.17 -0.91
C PRO A 135 2.72 -38.96 -1.42
N GLN A 136 2.33 -38.71 -2.67
CA GLN A 136 1.27 -39.39 -3.42
C GLN A 136 1.90 -40.23 -4.55
N GLU A 137 1.27 -41.35 -4.90
CA GLU A 137 1.78 -42.27 -5.93
C GLU A 137 1.88 -41.61 -7.32
N ASP A 138 0.95 -40.70 -7.64
CA ASP A 138 0.78 -40.13 -8.98
C ASP A 138 1.58 -38.83 -9.25
N GLU A 139 2.47 -38.42 -8.33
CA GLU A 139 3.22 -37.14 -8.45
C GLU A 139 4.06 -37.05 -9.72
N GLY A 140 4.70 -38.15 -10.12
CA GLY A 140 5.58 -38.20 -11.29
C GLY A 140 4.83 -38.04 -12.61
N GLU A 141 3.53 -38.34 -12.62
CA GLU A 141 2.68 -38.31 -13.81
C GLU A 141 1.87 -37.01 -13.92
N PHE A 142 1.88 -36.17 -12.88
CA PHE A 142 1.12 -34.93 -12.86
C PHE A 142 1.44 -34.00 -14.04
N GLN A 143 0.38 -33.58 -14.71
CA GLN A 143 0.39 -32.49 -15.69
C GLN A 143 -0.68 -31.46 -15.30
N PRO A 144 -0.38 -30.15 -15.47
CA PRO A 144 -1.40 -29.11 -15.41
C PRO A 144 -2.52 -29.37 -16.41
N GLU A 145 -3.74 -29.03 -16.03
CA GLU A 145 -4.91 -29.04 -16.91
C GLU A 145 -4.80 -27.93 -17.96
N VAL A 146 -5.31 -28.21 -19.16
CA VAL A 146 -5.39 -27.22 -20.22
C VAL A 146 -6.75 -26.53 -20.13
N VAL A 147 -6.76 -25.25 -19.76
CA VAL A 147 -7.99 -24.42 -19.79
C VAL A 147 -8.56 -24.34 -21.20
N ALA A 148 -9.89 -24.28 -21.33
CA ALA A 148 -10.53 -24.23 -22.64
C ALA A 148 -10.28 -22.88 -23.34
N SER A 149 -10.13 -21.80 -22.56
CA SER A 149 -9.71 -20.49 -23.04
C SER A 149 -8.78 -19.79 -22.05
N LEU A 150 -7.77 -19.08 -22.57
CA LEU A 150 -6.94 -18.18 -21.75
C LEU A 150 -7.71 -16.94 -21.26
N GLU A 151 -8.89 -16.67 -21.83
CA GLU A 151 -9.77 -15.60 -21.37
C GLU A 151 -10.60 -16.03 -20.14
N GLU A 152 -10.55 -17.30 -19.73
CA GLU A 152 -11.14 -17.75 -18.44
C GLU A 152 -10.44 -17.10 -17.25
N THR A 153 -11.21 -16.92 -16.17
CA THR A 153 -10.75 -16.28 -14.93
C THR A 153 -9.72 -17.16 -14.22
N ALA A 154 -8.52 -16.62 -14.03
CA ALA A 154 -7.46 -17.28 -13.26
C ALA A 154 -7.51 -16.91 -11.78
N ILE A 155 -7.78 -15.63 -11.50
CA ILE A 155 -7.77 -15.08 -10.14
C ILE A 155 -8.92 -14.11 -9.94
N VAL A 156 -9.33 -13.98 -8.68
CA VAL A 156 -10.26 -12.94 -8.23
C VAL A 156 -9.54 -12.08 -7.19
N LEU A 157 -9.40 -10.78 -7.47
CA LEU A 157 -8.80 -9.81 -6.55
C LEU A 157 -9.85 -8.88 -5.96
N PHE A 158 -9.62 -8.36 -4.76
CA PHE A 158 -10.56 -7.42 -4.15
C PHE A 158 -10.04 -5.99 -4.26
N SER A 159 -10.93 -5.09 -4.69
CA SER A 159 -10.69 -3.65 -4.71
C SER A 159 -11.97 -2.93 -4.40
N SER A 160 -11.90 -1.85 -3.61
CA SER A 160 -13.02 -0.89 -3.45
C SER A 160 -13.39 -0.21 -4.78
N GLY A 161 -12.49 -0.28 -5.77
CA GLY A 161 -12.65 0.38 -7.06
C GLY A 161 -12.88 1.88 -6.86
N THR A 162 -13.70 2.46 -7.73
CA THR A 162 -14.01 3.89 -7.68
C THR A 162 -15.22 4.20 -6.77
N THR A 163 -15.96 3.23 -6.24
CA THR A 163 -17.12 3.47 -5.33
C THR A 163 -17.47 2.22 -4.51
N GLY A 164 -17.62 2.38 -3.19
CA GLY A 164 -18.32 1.45 -2.30
C GLY A 164 -17.45 0.38 -1.64
N LEU A 165 -18.10 -0.70 -1.19
CA LEU A 165 -17.45 -1.87 -0.60
C LEU A 165 -16.61 -2.62 -1.65
N PRO A 166 -15.54 -3.34 -1.26
CA PRO A 166 -14.70 -4.03 -2.23
C PRO A 166 -15.46 -5.08 -3.04
N LYS A 167 -15.12 -5.18 -4.32
CA LYS A 167 -15.71 -6.08 -5.31
C LYS A 167 -14.64 -7.07 -5.78
N GLY A 168 -15.05 -8.29 -6.09
CA GLY A 168 -14.17 -9.28 -6.73
C GLY A 168 -13.93 -8.91 -8.19
N ILE A 169 -12.70 -8.62 -8.57
CA ILE A 169 -12.25 -8.34 -9.94
C ILE A 169 -11.76 -9.65 -10.55
N MET A 170 -12.42 -10.11 -11.61
CA MET A 170 -12.05 -11.33 -12.30
C MET A 170 -10.94 -11.04 -13.33
N ILE A 171 -9.78 -11.67 -13.17
CA ILE A 171 -8.62 -11.47 -14.04
C ILE A 171 -8.30 -12.79 -14.75
N SER A 172 -8.13 -12.71 -16.07
CA SER A 172 -7.93 -13.88 -16.92
C SER A 172 -6.49 -14.41 -16.90
N HIS A 173 -6.32 -15.68 -17.28
CA HIS A 173 -4.99 -16.28 -17.49
C HIS A 173 -4.17 -15.47 -18.51
N TYR A 174 -4.81 -15.01 -19.59
CA TYR A 174 -4.20 -14.18 -20.63
C TYR A 174 -3.62 -12.88 -20.05
N ALA A 175 -4.40 -12.17 -19.23
CA ALA A 175 -3.97 -10.91 -18.65
C ALA A 175 -2.71 -11.07 -17.78
N LEU A 176 -2.65 -12.12 -16.95
CA LEU A 176 -1.48 -12.43 -16.13
C LEU A 176 -0.25 -12.78 -16.98
N LEU A 177 -0.43 -13.61 -18.01
CA LEU A 177 0.66 -13.97 -18.92
C LEU A 177 1.23 -12.74 -19.66
N MET A 178 0.37 -11.83 -20.11
CA MET A 178 0.81 -10.60 -20.77
C MET A 178 1.59 -9.68 -19.83
N GLN A 179 1.18 -9.54 -18.56
CA GLN A 179 1.97 -8.80 -17.57
C GLN A 179 3.35 -9.44 -17.35
N CYS A 180 3.42 -10.77 -17.25
CA CYS A 180 4.70 -11.49 -17.12
C CYS A 180 5.62 -11.23 -18.33
N GLN A 181 5.06 -11.22 -19.54
CA GLN A 181 5.83 -10.94 -20.76
C GLN A 181 6.37 -9.51 -20.77
N ASN A 182 5.55 -8.52 -20.41
CA ASN A 182 5.96 -7.12 -20.30
C ASN A 182 7.10 -6.96 -19.29
N MET A 183 7.01 -7.61 -18.12
CA MET A 183 8.05 -7.52 -17.09
C MET A 183 9.33 -8.22 -17.52
N LYS A 184 9.24 -9.40 -18.16
CA LYS A 184 10.41 -10.08 -18.73
C LYS A 184 11.13 -9.21 -19.76
N GLN A 185 10.41 -8.50 -20.63
CA GLN A 185 11.01 -7.66 -21.66
C GLN A 185 11.72 -6.43 -21.10
N SER A 186 11.21 -5.86 -20.00
CA SER A 186 11.82 -4.68 -19.38
C SER A 186 13.05 -5.00 -18.52
N GLU A 187 13.24 -6.26 -18.13
CA GLU A 187 14.28 -6.72 -17.17
C GLU A 187 14.22 -6.03 -15.79
N ASN A 188 13.22 -5.16 -15.54
CA ASN A 188 13.07 -4.38 -14.31
C ASN A 188 13.02 -5.23 -13.04
N PHE A 189 12.54 -6.47 -13.16
CA PHE A 189 12.34 -7.37 -12.02
C PHE A 189 13.60 -8.17 -11.65
N GLY A 190 14.64 -8.15 -12.49
CA GLY A 190 15.89 -8.86 -12.23
C GLY A 190 15.70 -10.36 -11.97
N ASN A 191 16.55 -10.95 -11.13
CA ASN A 191 16.55 -12.37 -10.80
C ASN A 191 16.23 -12.67 -9.33
N VAL A 192 16.36 -11.70 -8.42
CA VAL A 192 16.03 -11.85 -6.99
C VAL A 192 15.20 -10.64 -6.58
N MET A 193 13.92 -10.88 -6.27
CA MET A 193 12.92 -9.85 -6.00
C MET A 193 12.53 -9.82 -4.52
N LEU A 194 12.67 -8.65 -3.88
CA LEU A 194 12.16 -8.40 -2.52
C LEU A 194 10.84 -7.64 -2.56
N SER A 195 9.83 -8.15 -1.85
CA SER A 195 8.57 -7.45 -1.60
C SER A 195 7.90 -7.99 -0.34
N TYR A 196 7.15 -7.12 0.35
CA TYR A 196 6.46 -7.46 1.60
C TYR A 196 4.94 -7.61 1.43
N ALA A 197 4.38 -7.27 0.27
CA ALA A 197 2.95 -7.39 0.02
C ALA A 197 2.53 -8.87 -0.08
N THR A 198 1.33 -9.19 0.40
CA THR A 198 0.73 -10.53 0.31
C THR A 198 0.07 -10.77 -1.05
N LEU A 199 -0.35 -12.01 -1.32
CA LEU A 199 -1.09 -12.37 -2.54
C LEU A 199 -2.47 -11.70 -2.67
N TYR A 200 -2.93 -11.00 -1.62
CA TYR A 200 -4.08 -10.09 -1.71
C TYR A 200 -3.88 -8.99 -2.77
N TRP A 201 -2.63 -8.56 -2.99
CA TRP A 201 -2.30 -7.46 -3.89
C TRP A 201 -1.85 -7.97 -5.26
N ILE A 202 -2.36 -7.34 -6.33
CA ILE A 202 -1.99 -7.67 -7.72
C ILE A 202 -0.47 -7.57 -7.96
N SER A 203 0.23 -6.67 -7.25
CA SER A 203 1.68 -6.53 -7.32
C SER A 203 2.40 -7.84 -6.96
N THR A 204 2.01 -8.49 -5.88
CA THR A 204 2.61 -9.77 -5.45
C THR A 204 2.23 -10.91 -6.40
N VAL A 205 1.03 -10.88 -6.97
CA VAL A 205 0.66 -11.86 -8.01
C VAL A 205 1.54 -11.72 -9.25
N ILE A 206 1.78 -10.50 -9.74
CA ILE A 206 2.71 -10.25 -10.86
C ILE A 206 4.13 -10.67 -10.49
N ILE A 207 4.59 -10.36 -9.29
CA ILE A 207 5.92 -10.76 -8.81
C ILE A 207 6.05 -12.28 -8.78
N LEU A 208 5.08 -13.00 -8.20
CA LEU A 208 5.06 -14.46 -8.15
C LEU A 208 5.11 -15.06 -9.55
N THR A 209 4.19 -14.65 -10.42
CA THR A 209 4.05 -15.21 -11.77
C THR A 209 5.26 -14.87 -12.64
N THR A 210 5.77 -13.64 -12.58
CA THR A 210 6.95 -13.21 -13.33
C THR A 210 8.21 -13.92 -12.86
N MET A 211 8.48 -13.96 -11.54
CA MET A 211 9.66 -14.67 -11.00
C MET A 211 9.64 -16.14 -11.40
N THR A 212 8.47 -16.78 -11.29
CA THR A 212 8.26 -18.17 -11.72
C THR A 212 8.48 -18.37 -13.22
N TYR A 213 8.07 -17.40 -14.04
CA TYR A 213 8.19 -17.45 -15.50
C TYR A 213 9.64 -17.27 -16.00
N ILE A 214 10.46 -16.49 -15.29
CA ILE A 214 11.86 -16.26 -15.65
C ILE A 214 12.84 -17.17 -14.89
N GLY A 215 12.38 -17.86 -13.85
CA GLY A 215 13.21 -18.70 -13.00
C GLY A 215 14.05 -17.90 -12.01
N GLY A 216 13.53 -16.76 -11.57
CA GLY A 216 14.11 -15.93 -10.50
C GLY A 216 13.65 -16.38 -9.12
N ALA A 217 14.22 -15.77 -8.08
CA ALA A 217 13.90 -16.02 -6.68
C ALA A 217 13.11 -14.87 -6.07
N ARG A 218 12.24 -15.19 -5.11
CA ARG A 218 11.58 -14.21 -4.24
C ARG A 218 12.17 -14.28 -2.84
N VAL A 219 12.31 -13.15 -2.17
CA VAL A 219 12.60 -13.13 -0.74
C VAL A 219 11.30 -13.00 0.03
N ILE A 220 11.01 -14.00 0.87
CA ILE A 220 9.76 -14.13 1.60
C ILE A 220 9.98 -13.65 3.02
N CYS A 221 9.33 -12.54 3.34
CA CYS A 221 9.35 -11.91 4.66
C CYS A 221 7.93 -11.82 5.21
N SER A 222 7.73 -12.21 6.47
CA SER A 222 6.43 -12.16 7.14
C SER A 222 5.97 -10.75 7.50
N LYS A 223 6.91 -9.80 7.61
CA LYS A 223 6.65 -8.39 7.93
C LYS A 223 7.74 -7.47 7.37
N PHE A 224 7.35 -6.22 7.11
CA PHE A 224 8.30 -5.17 6.79
C PHE A 224 9.08 -4.71 8.04
N ASN A 225 10.38 -4.47 7.86
CA ASN A 225 11.22 -3.80 8.84
C ASN A 225 12.34 -3.07 8.09
N PRO A 226 12.45 -1.73 8.20
CA PRO A 226 13.36 -0.97 7.34
C PRO A 226 14.84 -1.29 7.62
N LYS A 227 15.22 -1.52 8.90
CA LYS A 227 16.58 -1.90 9.27
C LYS A 227 16.96 -3.26 8.68
N GLN A 228 16.07 -4.24 8.79
CA GLN A 228 16.31 -5.55 8.19
C GLN A 228 16.29 -5.50 6.66
N THR A 229 15.43 -4.68 6.06
CA THR A 229 15.36 -4.50 4.60
C THR A 229 16.73 -4.16 4.03
N TRP A 230 17.45 -3.23 4.65
CA TRP A 230 18.83 -2.90 4.26
C TRP A 230 19.75 -4.12 4.29
N LEU A 231 19.74 -4.89 5.38
CA LEU A 231 20.59 -6.06 5.54
C LEU A 231 20.22 -7.18 4.55
N LEU A 232 18.94 -7.32 4.21
CA LEU A 232 18.44 -8.31 3.27
C LEU A 232 18.90 -8.03 1.83
N ILE A 233 19.02 -6.75 1.45
CA ILE A 233 19.54 -6.36 0.13
C ILE A 233 20.92 -6.98 -0.11
N GLU A 234 21.82 -6.85 0.85
CA GLU A 234 23.16 -7.44 0.78
C GLU A 234 23.13 -8.95 0.98
N LYS A 235 22.45 -9.45 2.02
CA LYS A 235 22.42 -10.88 2.39
C LYS A 235 21.99 -11.77 1.22
N TYR A 236 20.89 -11.41 0.57
CA TYR A 236 20.32 -12.20 -0.53
C TYR A 236 20.68 -11.67 -1.92
N GLN A 237 21.59 -10.70 -2.00
CA GLN A 237 22.05 -10.11 -3.25
C GLN A 237 20.86 -9.66 -4.13
N ILE A 238 19.91 -8.95 -3.51
CA ILE A 238 18.66 -8.53 -4.13
C ILE A 238 18.96 -7.74 -5.41
N THR A 239 18.32 -8.12 -6.51
CA THR A 239 18.49 -7.43 -7.79
C THR A 239 17.41 -6.40 -8.04
N SER A 240 16.21 -6.65 -7.54
CA SER A 240 15.10 -5.72 -7.63
C SER A 240 14.26 -5.74 -6.36
N MET A 241 13.66 -4.62 -6.01
CA MET A 241 12.70 -4.56 -4.91
C MET A 241 11.47 -3.74 -5.29
N PHE A 242 10.30 -4.16 -4.80
CA PHE A 242 9.07 -3.36 -4.85
C PHE A 242 8.75 -2.84 -3.44
N ILE A 243 8.73 -1.52 -3.30
CA ILE A 243 8.47 -0.83 -2.03
C ILE A 243 7.42 0.27 -2.22
N PRO A 244 6.22 0.14 -1.64
CA PRO A 244 5.20 1.19 -1.65
C PRO A 244 5.69 2.49 -0.97
N PRO A 245 5.04 3.63 -1.23
CA PRO A 245 5.51 4.94 -0.73
C PRO A 245 5.66 5.00 0.79
N SER A 246 4.77 4.36 1.55
CA SER A 246 4.84 4.32 3.02
C SER A 246 6.08 3.60 3.53
N GLN A 247 6.36 2.40 3.00
CA GLN A 247 7.56 1.63 3.32
C GLN A 247 8.83 2.34 2.85
N MET A 248 8.76 3.04 1.71
CA MET A 248 9.88 3.86 1.21
C MET A 248 10.21 4.97 2.22
N ALA A 249 9.21 5.68 2.75
CA ALA A 249 9.41 6.72 3.75
C ALA A 249 10.09 6.16 5.02
N GLU A 250 9.64 5.00 5.50
CA GLU A 250 10.25 4.33 6.65
C GLU A 250 11.70 3.87 6.37
N LEU A 251 11.98 3.39 5.16
CA LEU A 251 13.32 2.99 4.75
C LEU A 251 14.28 4.19 4.65
N ILE A 252 13.81 5.31 4.10
CA ILE A 252 14.54 6.58 4.05
C ILE A 252 14.84 7.06 5.48
N ALA A 253 13.83 7.11 6.35
CA ALA A 253 13.98 7.57 7.73
C ALA A 253 14.92 6.67 8.55
N CYS A 254 14.97 5.37 8.25
CA CYS A 254 15.91 4.45 8.88
C CYS A 254 17.37 4.74 8.51
N GLY A 255 17.62 5.36 7.35
CA GLY A 255 18.96 5.62 6.82
C GLY A 255 19.67 4.35 6.35
N ARG A 256 20.54 4.51 5.35
CA ARG A 256 21.39 3.42 4.85
C ARG A 256 22.54 3.15 5.82
N PRO A 257 22.76 1.89 6.25
CA PRO A 257 23.94 1.53 7.03
C PRO A 257 25.25 1.82 6.28
N GLU A 258 26.28 2.24 7.03
CA GLU A 258 27.63 2.42 6.47
C GLU A 258 28.15 1.10 5.88
N ASN A 259 28.82 1.18 4.73
CA ASN A 259 29.46 0.06 4.02
C ASN A 259 28.53 -1.07 3.53
N LEU A 260 27.20 -0.89 3.54
CA LEU A 260 26.27 -1.87 2.97
C LEU A 260 26.50 -1.99 1.44
N ASP A 261 26.71 -3.21 0.93
CA ASP A 261 26.77 -3.45 -0.51
C ASP A 261 25.35 -3.48 -1.13
N THR A 262 25.17 -2.64 -2.15
CA THR A 262 23.91 -2.54 -2.94
C THR A 262 24.18 -2.70 -4.43
N SER A 263 25.40 -3.13 -4.81
CA SER A 263 25.86 -3.18 -6.21
C SER A 263 25.06 -4.12 -7.11
N LYS A 264 24.35 -5.09 -6.51
CA LYS A 264 23.43 -5.99 -7.22
C LYS A 264 22.04 -5.42 -7.43
N LEU A 265 21.63 -4.42 -6.63
CA LEU A 265 20.31 -3.83 -6.72
C LEU A 265 20.23 -2.95 -7.95
N HIS A 266 19.65 -3.48 -9.02
CA HIS A 266 19.49 -2.78 -10.29
C HIS A 266 18.24 -1.91 -10.32
N CYS A 267 17.15 -2.35 -9.71
CA CYS A 267 15.88 -1.63 -9.72
C CYS A 267 15.26 -1.49 -8.32
N CYS A 268 14.75 -0.29 -8.01
CA CYS A 268 13.86 -0.05 -6.87
C CYS A 268 12.57 0.56 -7.41
N ILE A 269 11.48 -0.19 -7.30
CA ILE A 269 10.19 0.12 -7.92
C ILE A 269 9.23 0.56 -6.83
N SER A 270 8.57 1.71 -7.03
CA SER A 270 7.47 2.15 -6.17
C SER A 270 6.18 2.29 -6.97
N GLY A 271 5.04 2.12 -6.29
CA GLY A 271 3.73 2.22 -6.91
C GLY A 271 2.61 1.90 -5.94
N GLY A 272 1.38 2.03 -6.41
CA GLY A 272 0.15 1.80 -5.62
C GLY A 272 -0.36 3.04 -4.87
N ALA A 273 0.47 4.07 -4.70
CA ALA A 273 0.07 5.40 -4.20
C ALA A 273 1.10 6.44 -4.67
N SER A 274 0.78 7.72 -4.49
CA SER A 274 1.63 8.85 -4.89
C SER A 274 2.93 8.89 -4.06
N VAL A 275 4.07 9.13 -4.73
CA VAL A 275 5.37 9.41 -4.08
C VAL A 275 5.74 10.87 -4.30
N SER A 276 6.19 11.54 -3.24
CA SER A 276 6.71 12.90 -3.38
C SER A 276 8.06 12.94 -4.10
N GLU A 277 8.35 14.04 -4.80
CA GLU A 277 9.65 14.24 -5.43
C GLU A 277 10.81 14.19 -4.42
N LYS A 278 10.57 14.69 -3.20
CA LYS A 278 11.54 14.65 -2.09
C LYS A 278 11.89 13.20 -1.75
N GLN A 279 10.90 12.35 -1.50
CA GLN A 279 11.12 10.94 -1.20
C GLN A 279 11.88 10.23 -2.33
N MET A 280 11.51 10.48 -3.59
CA MET A 280 12.21 9.91 -4.76
C MET A 280 13.68 10.34 -4.84
N ARG A 281 14.00 11.59 -4.48
CA ARG A 281 15.40 12.08 -4.43
C ARG A 281 16.16 11.43 -3.28
N GLU A 282 15.60 11.44 -2.08
CA GLU A 282 16.24 10.87 -0.88
C GLU A 282 16.55 9.38 -1.04
N ILE A 283 15.62 8.58 -1.58
CA ILE A 283 15.88 7.15 -1.80
C ILE A 283 16.96 6.92 -2.88
N ARG A 284 17.05 7.79 -3.91
CA ARG A 284 18.11 7.71 -4.93
C ARG A 284 19.47 8.04 -4.34
N ASP A 285 19.54 9.02 -3.45
CA ASP A 285 20.77 9.37 -2.74
C ASP A 285 21.24 8.21 -1.83
N LEU A 286 20.29 7.47 -1.23
CA LEU A 286 20.58 6.28 -0.43
C LEU A 286 20.93 5.05 -1.29
N LEU A 287 20.53 5.00 -2.56
CA LEU A 287 20.72 3.89 -3.49
C LEU A 287 21.49 4.31 -4.77
N PRO A 288 22.74 4.80 -4.64
CA PRO A 288 23.54 5.17 -5.80
C PRO A 288 23.76 3.98 -6.73
N GLY A 289 23.52 4.19 -8.03
CA GLY A 289 23.65 3.17 -9.06
C GLY A 289 22.39 2.31 -9.29
N THR A 290 21.36 2.47 -8.46
CA THR A 290 20.07 1.78 -8.62
C THR A 290 19.12 2.61 -9.48
N PHE A 291 18.41 1.96 -10.40
CA PHE A 291 17.32 2.57 -11.16
C PHE A 291 16.07 2.68 -10.27
N VAL A 292 15.83 3.86 -9.68
CA VAL A 292 14.70 4.11 -8.77
C VAL A 292 13.58 4.89 -9.43
N PHE A 293 12.44 4.24 -9.66
CA PHE A 293 11.33 4.80 -10.45
C PHE A 293 9.96 4.39 -9.92
N GLN A 294 8.95 5.15 -10.36
CA GLN A 294 7.55 4.87 -10.08
C GLN A 294 6.90 4.10 -11.23
N MET A 295 5.94 3.25 -10.90
CA MET A 295 5.02 2.64 -11.84
C MET A 295 3.58 2.97 -11.46
N TYR A 296 2.70 2.98 -12.44
CA TYR A 296 1.26 3.14 -12.23
C TYR A 296 0.49 1.96 -12.81
N GLY A 297 -0.54 1.53 -12.09
CA GLY A 297 -1.30 0.33 -12.38
C GLY A 297 -2.56 0.24 -11.54
N GLN A 298 -3.48 -0.64 -11.94
CA GLN A 298 -4.72 -0.95 -11.21
C GLN A 298 -5.10 -2.43 -11.37
N SER A 299 -5.93 -2.95 -10.48
CA SER A 299 -6.33 -4.37 -10.51
C SER A 299 -7.16 -4.71 -11.75
N GLU A 300 -8.00 -3.78 -12.23
CA GLU A 300 -8.92 -3.94 -13.37
C GLU A 300 -8.21 -4.11 -14.74
N ILE A 301 -6.89 -3.94 -14.80
CA ILE A 301 -6.04 -4.19 -15.97
C ILE A 301 -4.93 -5.21 -15.67
N ALA A 302 -5.17 -6.03 -14.65
CA ALA A 302 -4.23 -7.01 -14.11
C ALA A 302 -2.90 -6.42 -13.63
N GLY A 303 -2.86 -5.12 -13.27
CA GLY A 303 -1.71 -4.46 -12.66
C GLY A 303 -1.15 -3.32 -13.52
N ILE A 304 0.06 -3.48 -14.05
CA ILE A 304 0.87 -2.36 -14.56
C ILE A 304 0.30 -1.78 -15.85
N ILE A 305 0.16 -0.46 -15.89
CA ILE A 305 -0.29 0.32 -17.05
C ILE A 305 0.88 1.12 -17.62
N THR A 306 1.59 1.86 -16.76
CA THR A 306 2.75 2.65 -17.16
C THR A 306 3.96 2.33 -16.30
N ILE A 307 5.12 2.30 -16.94
CA ILE A 307 6.40 2.03 -16.29
C ILE A 307 7.56 2.58 -17.12
N PHE A 308 8.70 2.86 -16.50
CA PHE A 308 9.95 3.05 -17.24
C PHE A 308 10.64 1.71 -17.48
N ASN A 309 11.22 1.54 -18.66
CA ASN A 309 12.02 0.37 -18.97
C ASN A 309 13.50 0.62 -18.63
N SER A 310 14.03 -0.12 -17.65
CA SER A 310 15.43 -0.05 -17.22
C SER A 310 16.42 -0.45 -18.32
N ASN A 311 15.99 -1.28 -19.28
CA ASN A 311 16.79 -1.71 -20.42
C ASN A 311 16.69 -0.77 -21.65
N ASP A 312 15.84 0.26 -21.61
CA ASP A 312 15.78 1.30 -22.65
C ASP A 312 16.55 2.55 -22.19
N VAL A 313 17.69 2.81 -22.83
CA VAL A 313 18.54 3.98 -22.56
C VAL A 313 17.74 5.29 -22.63
N LYS A 314 16.72 5.39 -23.50
CA LYS A 314 15.88 6.59 -23.57
C LYS A 314 15.04 6.78 -22.32
N ASP A 315 14.49 5.71 -21.78
CA ASP A 315 13.69 5.75 -20.55
C ASP A 315 14.58 6.07 -19.35
N VAL A 316 15.78 5.50 -19.29
CA VAL A 316 16.77 5.81 -18.27
C VAL A 316 17.10 7.32 -18.25
N LEU A 317 17.37 7.91 -19.42
CA LEU A 317 17.66 9.34 -19.53
C LEU A 317 16.44 10.25 -19.23
N LEU A 318 15.22 9.75 -19.46
CA LEU A 318 14.01 10.49 -19.14
C LEU A 318 13.73 10.52 -17.65
N LEU A 319 14.02 9.45 -16.91
CA LEU A 319 13.80 9.39 -15.47
C LEU A 319 14.56 10.49 -14.71
N ASP A 320 15.81 10.77 -15.11
CA ASP A 320 16.62 11.84 -14.51
C ASP A 320 16.01 13.22 -14.73
N LYS A 321 15.42 13.44 -15.91
CA LYS A 321 14.79 14.70 -16.29
C LYS A 321 13.36 14.84 -15.75
N LYS A 322 12.69 13.72 -15.50
CA LYS A 322 11.24 13.63 -15.22
C LYS A 322 10.96 12.73 -14.02
N PRO A 323 11.48 13.06 -12.82
CA PRO A 323 11.42 12.19 -11.64
C PRO A 323 9.98 11.93 -11.13
N LYS A 324 9.02 12.79 -11.49
CA LYS A 324 7.61 12.66 -11.13
C LYS A 324 6.81 11.75 -12.06
N SER A 325 7.37 11.38 -13.21
CA SER A 325 6.63 10.55 -14.15
C SER A 325 6.51 9.13 -13.63
N VAL A 326 5.35 8.52 -13.90
CA VAL A 326 5.06 7.10 -13.68
C VAL A 326 5.39 6.24 -14.90
N GLY A 327 6.17 6.78 -15.83
CA GLY A 327 6.66 6.09 -17.02
C GLY A 327 5.73 6.17 -18.23
N LYS A 328 5.87 5.18 -19.11
CA LYS A 328 5.15 5.09 -20.39
C LYS A 328 4.28 3.85 -20.43
N VAL A 329 3.27 3.89 -21.28
CA VAL A 329 2.31 2.78 -21.42
C VAL A 329 3.00 1.50 -21.88
N VAL A 330 2.70 0.40 -21.20
CA VAL A 330 3.25 -0.93 -21.53
C VAL A 330 2.64 -1.50 -22.82
N ALA A 331 3.34 -2.46 -23.42
CA ALA A 331 2.84 -3.14 -24.61
C ALA A 331 1.51 -3.87 -24.32
N GLY A 332 0.62 -3.88 -25.32
CA GLY A 332 -0.71 -4.51 -25.22
C GLY A 332 -1.81 -3.62 -24.63
N ILE A 333 -1.50 -2.38 -24.24
CA ILE A 333 -2.48 -1.41 -23.74
C ILE A 333 -2.55 -0.22 -24.70
N CYS A 334 -3.75 0.10 -25.16
CA CYS A 334 -4.05 1.39 -25.77
C CYS A 334 -4.60 2.32 -24.68
N CYS A 335 -4.23 3.59 -24.71
CA CYS A 335 -4.75 4.60 -23.79
C CYS A 335 -5.24 5.86 -24.53
N LYS A 336 -6.17 6.58 -23.91
CA LYS A 336 -6.52 7.97 -24.24
C LYS A 336 -6.71 8.76 -22.94
N VAL A 337 -6.50 10.07 -22.99
CA VAL A 337 -6.85 10.98 -21.90
C VAL A 337 -8.05 11.79 -22.36
N VAL A 338 -9.10 11.83 -21.54
CA VAL A 338 -10.41 12.41 -21.90
C VAL A 338 -10.83 13.41 -20.85
N ASN A 339 -11.31 14.59 -21.26
CA ASN A 339 -11.94 15.51 -20.32
C ASN A 339 -13.26 14.89 -19.81
N PRO A 340 -13.43 14.68 -18.49
CA PRO A 340 -14.60 13.97 -17.96
C PRO A 340 -15.91 14.75 -18.12
N ASP A 341 -15.86 16.07 -18.31
CA ASP A 341 -17.06 16.91 -18.47
C ASP A 341 -17.49 17.05 -19.94
N THR A 342 -16.52 17.18 -20.85
CA THR A 342 -16.80 17.39 -22.29
C THR A 342 -16.72 16.13 -23.14
N GLU A 343 -16.16 15.04 -22.60
CA GLU A 343 -15.84 13.79 -23.31
C GLU A 343 -14.87 13.99 -24.50
N GLU A 344 -14.18 15.13 -24.59
CA GLU A 344 -13.19 15.44 -25.62
C GLU A 344 -11.80 14.88 -25.29
N LEU A 345 -11.01 14.56 -26.32
CA LEU A 345 -9.63 14.08 -26.17
C LEU A 345 -8.69 15.19 -25.69
N CYS A 346 -7.91 14.89 -24.65
CA CYS A 346 -6.86 15.74 -24.14
C CYS A 346 -5.53 15.45 -24.87
N GLY A 347 -4.93 16.52 -25.41
CA GLY A 347 -3.56 16.50 -25.94
C GLY A 347 -2.50 16.50 -24.84
N PRO A 348 -1.22 16.57 -25.20
CA PRO A 348 -0.12 16.64 -24.24
C PRO A 348 -0.28 17.81 -23.24
N ASN A 349 0.15 17.57 -22.01
CA ASN A 349 0.13 18.49 -20.87
C ASN A 349 -1.27 19.02 -20.50
N LYS A 350 -2.33 18.30 -20.86
CA LYS A 350 -3.70 18.59 -20.45
C LYS A 350 -4.22 17.47 -19.56
N ASN A 351 -4.79 17.85 -18.43
CA ASN A 351 -5.39 16.91 -17.49
C ASN A 351 -6.67 16.29 -18.07
N GLY A 352 -6.92 15.04 -17.72
CA GLY A 352 -8.18 14.36 -17.97
C GLY A 352 -8.18 12.95 -17.39
N GLU A 353 -9.30 12.26 -17.51
CA GLU A 353 -9.45 10.87 -17.13
C GLU A 353 -8.62 9.98 -18.06
N LEU A 354 -7.78 9.11 -17.48
CA LEU A 354 -7.16 8.04 -18.23
C LEU A 354 -8.22 7.00 -18.59
N ARG A 355 -8.26 6.59 -19.86
CA ARG A 355 -9.07 5.45 -20.31
C ARG A 355 -8.23 4.46 -21.10
N LEU A 356 -8.52 3.18 -20.88
CA LEU A 356 -7.69 2.07 -21.36
C LEU A 356 -8.48 1.13 -22.24
N LYS A 357 -7.83 0.55 -23.25
CA LYS A 357 -8.39 -0.52 -24.06
C LYS A 357 -7.35 -1.60 -24.25
N SER A 358 -7.64 -2.80 -23.74
CA SER A 358 -6.73 -3.93 -23.78
C SER A 358 -7.50 -5.24 -23.62
N LYS A 359 -6.91 -6.35 -24.10
CA LYS A 359 -7.34 -7.70 -23.73
C LYS A 359 -6.93 -8.10 -22.30
N MET A 360 -6.11 -7.28 -21.65
CA MET A 360 -5.69 -7.47 -20.25
C MET A 360 -6.72 -6.89 -19.26
N SER A 361 -7.78 -6.24 -19.76
CA SER A 361 -8.88 -5.76 -18.92
C SER A 361 -9.54 -6.93 -18.20
N MET A 362 -10.04 -6.66 -16.99
CA MET A 362 -10.80 -7.63 -16.21
C MET A 362 -11.95 -8.23 -17.02
N ASN A 363 -12.28 -9.49 -16.72
CA ASN A 363 -13.48 -10.14 -17.25
C ASN A 363 -14.78 -9.53 -16.70
N GLY A 364 -14.66 -8.76 -15.61
CA GLY A 364 -15.76 -8.08 -14.95
C GLY A 364 -15.63 -8.16 -13.43
N TYR A 365 -16.67 -7.71 -12.73
CA TYR A 365 -16.81 -7.91 -11.30
C TYR A 365 -17.57 -9.22 -11.03
N TYR A 366 -17.09 -10.02 -10.10
CA TYR A 366 -17.67 -11.31 -9.74
C TYR A 366 -19.13 -11.15 -9.31
N GLY A 367 -20.06 -11.83 -9.98
CA GLY A 367 -21.50 -11.77 -9.69
C GLY A 367 -22.14 -10.38 -9.88
N ARG A 368 -21.50 -9.45 -10.60
CA ARG A 368 -21.98 -8.06 -10.74
C ARG A 368 -21.80 -7.53 -12.17
N ASP A 369 -22.66 -6.58 -12.55
CA ASP A 369 -22.46 -5.85 -13.79
C ASP A 369 -21.22 -4.94 -13.71
N SER A 370 -20.48 -4.87 -14.80
CA SER A 370 -19.29 -4.02 -14.95
C SER A 370 -19.41 -3.04 -16.13
N SER A 371 -20.57 -2.97 -16.77
CA SER A 371 -20.81 -2.11 -17.93
C SER A 371 -20.47 -0.64 -17.66
N GLU A 372 -20.78 -0.13 -16.47
CA GLU A 372 -20.50 1.25 -16.04
C GLU A 372 -19.00 1.57 -15.92
N SER A 373 -18.14 0.55 -15.83
CA SER A 373 -16.68 0.75 -15.82
C SER A 373 -16.14 1.11 -17.21
N TYR A 374 -16.96 1.02 -18.27
CA TYR A 374 -16.54 1.26 -19.64
C TYR A 374 -17.28 2.47 -20.22
N ASP A 375 -16.61 3.22 -21.09
CA ASP A 375 -17.29 4.20 -21.95
C ASP A 375 -18.03 3.53 -23.12
N SER A 376 -18.78 4.32 -23.89
CA SER A 376 -19.60 3.83 -25.01
C SER A 376 -18.78 3.13 -26.11
N ASP A 377 -17.48 3.39 -26.17
CA ASP A 377 -16.55 2.79 -27.15
C ASP A 377 -15.79 1.57 -26.58
N GLY A 378 -16.15 1.15 -25.36
CA GLY A 378 -15.55 0.02 -24.66
C GLY A 378 -14.16 0.31 -24.10
N TRP A 379 -13.86 1.55 -23.72
CA TRP A 379 -12.64 1.87 -22.98
C TRP A 379 -12.91 1.85 -21.48
N LEU A 380 -12.10 1.10 -20.74
CA LEU A 380 -12.12 1.06 -19.28
C LEU A 380 -11.78 2.46 -18.74
N ARG A 381 -12.69 3.02 -17.94
CA ARG A 381 -12.50 4.25 -17.17
C ARG A 381 -11.69 3.94 -15.92
N THR A 382 -10.50 4.52 -15.78
CA THR A 382 -9.68 4.27 -14.58
C THR A 382 -10.20 5.03 -13.36
N GLY A 383 -10.91 6.14 -13.57
CA GLY A 383 -11.28 7.07 -12.50
C GLY A 383 -10.11 7.92 -11.98
N ASP A 384 -8.95 7.84 -12.63
CA ASP A 384 -7.74 8.59 -12.27
C ASP A 384 -7.54 9.75 -13.25
N GLU A 385 -7.30 10.95 -12.72
CA GLU A 385 -6.91 12.12 -13.51
C GLU A 385 -5.40 12.08 -13.75
N VAL A 386 -5.03 12.18 -15.02
CA VAL A 386 -3.63 12.14 -15.47
C VAL A 386 -3.41 13.20 -16.53
N TYR A 387 -2.13 13.47 -16.82
CA TYR A 387 -1.72 14.03 -18.10
C TYR A 387 -0.48 13.28 -18.62
N TYR A 388 -0.17 13.47 -19.89
CA TYR A 388 1.07 12.98 -20.50
C TYR A 388 1.77 14.12 -21.23
N ASP A 389 3.10 14.07 -21.33
CA ASP A 389 3.87 15.08 -22.05
C ASP A 389 4.23 14.66 -23.49
N GLU A 390 4.99 15.50 -24.20
CA GLU A 390 5.41 15.25 -25.59
C GLU A 390 6.28 14.00 -25.77
N ASP A 391 6.98 13.56 -24.70
CA ASP A 391 7.74 12.30 -24.71
C ASP A 391 6.87 11.10 -24.33
N LYS A 392 5.56 11.32 -24.15
CA LYS A 392 4.55 10.32 -23.74
C LYS A 392 4.79 9.77 -22.35
N CYS A 393 5.50 10.52 -21.50
CA CYS A 393 5.61 10.21 -20.08
C CYS A 393 4.33 10.63 -19.37
N PHE A 394 3.76 9.74 -18.56
CA PHE A 394 2.53 9.98 -17.82
C PHE A 394 2.81 10.49 -16.41
N TYR A 395 1.85 11.26 -15.89
CA TYR A 395 1.85 11.83 -14.56
C TYR A 395 0.46 11.68 -13.96
N VAL A 396 0.38 11.11 -12.77
CA VAL A 396 -0.88 10.97 -12.03
C VAL A 396 -1.10 12.24 -11.22
N VAL A 397 -2.28 12.84 -11.35
CA VAL A 397 -2.67 14.04 -10.61
C VAL A 397 -3.37 13.63 -9.33
N ASP A 398 -4.50 12.95 -9.45
CA ASP A 398 -5.28 12.41 -8.33
C ASP A 398 -6.40 11.48 -8.84
N ARG A 399 -7.21 10.95 -7.92
CA ARG A 399 -8.48 10.28 -8.24
C ARG A 399 -9.60 11.29 -8.45
N ILE A 400 -10.33 11.15 -9.55
CA ILE A 400 -11.45 12.04 -9.91
C ILE A 400 -12.52 12.07 -8.82
N LYS A 401 -12.78 10.93 -8.18
CA LYS A 401 -13.81 10.82 -7.13
C LYS A 401 -13.35 11.28 -5.75
N GLU A 402 -12.04 11.32 -5.50
CA GLU A 402 -11.47 11.83 -4.24
C GLU A 402 -11.21 13.34 -4.33
N MET A 403 -11.18 13.88 -5.56
CA MET A 403 -11.08 15.30 -5.86
C MET A 403 -12.13 16.12 -5.12
N LEU A 404 -11.67 17.03 -4.27
CA LEU A 404 -12.51 17.95 -3.54
C LEU A 404 -12.99 19.05 -4.49
N LYS A 405 -14.30 19.32 -4.50
CA LYS A 405 -14.89 20.44 -5.25
C LYS A 405 -15.13 21.62 -4.31
N TYR A 406 -14.43 22.73 -4.51
CA TYR A 406 -14.63 23.97 -3.74
C TYR A 406 -14.84 25.16 -4.68
N ARG A 407 -16.00 25.83 -4.61
CA ARG A 407 -16.37 26.97 -5.47
C ARG A 407 -16.08 26.75 -6.96
N SER A 408 -16.40 25.55 -7.47
CA SER A 408 -16.18 25.11 -8.86
C SER A 408 -14.72 24.82 -9.24
N TRP A 409 -13.80 24.84 -8.27
CA TRP A 409 -12.44 24.38 -8.44
C TRP A 409 -12.31 22.93 -8.01
N HIS A 410 -11.49 22.20 -8.75
CA HIS A 410 -11.05 20.85 -8.42
C HIS A 410 -9.77 20.95 -7.61
N VAL A 411 -9.76 20.35 -6.42
CA VAL A 411 -8.63 20.33 -5.49
C VAL A 411 -8.29 18.88 -5.21
N ALA A 412 -7.10 18.48 -5.63
CA ALA A 412 -6.55 17.15 -5.41
C ALA A 412 -6.18 16.95 -3.92
N PRO A 413 -6.78 16.00 -3.17
CA PRO A 413 -6.29 15.59 -1.85
C PRO A 413 -4.78 15.33 -1.80
N ALA A 414 -4.20 14.73 -2.84
CA ALA A 414 -2.78 14.42 -2.90
C ALA A 414 -1.89 15.67 -2.77
N MET A 415 -2.35 16.82 -3.28
CA MET A 415 -1.66 18.11 -3.08
C MET A 415 -1.66 18.53 -1.61
N ILE A 416 -2.80 18.36 -0.93
CA ILE A 416 -2.93 18.69 0.50
C ILE A 416 -2.05 17.76 1.34
N GLU A 417 -2.08 16.46 1.04
CA GLU A 417 -1.25 15.44 1.70
C GLU A 417 0.23 15.74 1.53
N GLN A 418 0.68 16.13 0.33
CA GLN A 418 2.07 16.50 0.09
C GLN A 418 2.50 17.68 0.98
N VAL A 419 1.66 18.71 1.09
CA VAL A 419 1.94 19.86 1.98
C VAL A 419 1.91 19.44 3.46
N LEU A 420 0.98 18.58 3.86
CA LEU A 420 0.92 18.04 5.23
C LEU A 420 2.15 17.18 5.57
N CYS A 421 2.68 16.40 4.61
CA CYS A 421 3.92 15.65 4.79
C CYS A 421 5.13 16.60 4.98
N ILE A 422 5.21 17.68 4.20
CA ILE A 422 6.24 18.72 4.39
C ILE A 422 6.12 19.32 5.79
N ILE A 423 4.91 19.67 6.21
CA ILE A 423 4.63 20.20 7.56
C ILE A 423 5.06 19.21 8.65
N ALA A 424 4.67 17.93 8.53
CA ALA A 424 5.02 16.90 9.51
C ALA A 424 6.54 16.74 9.64
N LEU A 425 7.27 16.77 8.51
CA LEU A 425 8.73 16.70 8.48
C LEU A 425 9.37 17.93 9.14
N VAL A 426 8.92 19.14 8.80
CA VAL A 426 9.42 20.39 9.41
C VAL A 426 9.17 20.39 10.92
N MET A 427 8.03 19.88 11.38
CA MET A 427 7.72 19.75 12.81
C MET A 427 8.65 18.75 13.51
N VAL A 428 9.02 17.64 12.87
CA VAL A 428 10.00 16.68 13.41
C VAL A 428 11.38 17.33 13.49
N GLU A 429 11.83 18.01 12.42
CA GLU A 429 13.12 18.70 12.37
C GLU A 429 13.22 19.82 13.41
N LEU A 430 12.17 20.64 13.58
CA LEU A 430 12.10 21.67 14.63
C LEU A 430 12.10 21.06 16.02
N THR A 431 11.45 19.90 16.20
CA THR A 431 11.43 19.18 17.48
C THR A 431 12.82 18.61 17.79
N GLU A 432 13.54 18.05 16.82
CA GLU A 432 14.92 17.60 16.98
C GLU A 432 15.90 18.77 17.18
N LEU A 433 15.70 19.91 16.50
CA LEU A 433 16.46 21.13 16.74
C LEU A 433 16.20 21.69 18.15
N TYR A 434 14.97 21.59 18.63
CA TYR A 434 14.55 21.97 19.98
C TYR A 434 15.19 21.06 21.04
N PHE A 435 15.19 19.74 20.84
CA PHE A 435 15.83 18.80 21.76
C PHE A 435 17.37 18.84 21.71
N SER A 436 17.97 19.19 20.57
CA SER A 436 19.43 19.33 20.43
C SER A 436 19.98 20.67 20.93
N ARG A 437 19.17 21.74 20.95
CA ARG A 437 19.62 23.07 21.38
C ARG A 437 19.17 23.49 22.79
N CYS A 438 18.14 22.89 23.37
CA CYS A 438 17.61 23.30 24.68
C CYS A 438 17.98 22.33 25.81
N ALA A 439 19.24 22.38 26.25
CA ALA A 439 19.61 22.04 27.63
C ALA A 439 19.80 23.29 28.52
N TYR A 440 19.85 24.49 27.95
CA TYR A 440 20.13 25.74 28.67
C TYR A 440 19.48 26.91 27.93
N GLU A 441 18.20 27.21 28.21
CA GLU A 441 17.55 28.55 28.11
C GLU A 441 16.02 28.37 28.09
N MET A 442 15.49 27.91 29.23
CA MET A 442 14.06 27.74 29.43
C MET A 442 13.52 28.91 30.25
N VAL A 443 13.43 30.12 29.69
CA VAL A 443 12.75 31.24 30.38
C VAL A 443 11.86 32.13 29.49
N ILE A 444 12.07 32.28 28.17
CA ILE A 444 11.46 33.45 27.49
C ILE A 444 10.28 33.14 26.54
N LEU A 445 10.09 31.91 26.08
CA LEU A 445 8.90 31.57 25.28
C LEU A 445 8.23 30.33 25.86
N GLY A 446 7.13 30.53 26.59
CA GLY A 446 6.26 29.44 27.01
C GLY A 446 5.74 28.65 25.80
N THR A 447 5.26 27.44 26.04
CA THR A 447 4.73 26.51 25.02
C THR A 447 3.72 27.14 24.04
N GLY A 448 2.99 28.18 24.45
CA GLY A 448 2.10 28.95 23.57
C GLY A 448 2.80 29.81 22.52
N GLY A 449 3.99 30.34 22.79
CA GLY A 449 4.78 31.11 21.83
C GLY A 449 5.37 30.24 20.71
N TYR A 450 5.75 29.01 21.05
CA TYR A 450 6.22 28.00 20.08
C TYR A 450 5.11 27.57 19.12
N LEU A 451 3.88 27.35 19.63
CA LEU A 451 2.70 27.06 18.83
C LEU A 451 2.37 28.19 17.85
N LEU A 452 2.50 29.44 18.30
CA LEU A 452 2.24 30.61 17.44
C LEU A 452 3.27 30.70 16.31
N ILE A 453 4.56 30.51 16.61
CA ILE A 453 5.63 30.53 15.60
C ILE A 453 5.47 29.38 14.59
N CYS A 454 5.21 28.16 15.06
CA CYS A 454 4.97 27.02 14.17
C CYS A 454 3.72 27.24 13.30
N SER A 455 2.65 27.81 13.86
CA SER A 455 1.41 28.12 13.13
C SER A 455 1.62 29.23 12.09
N VAL A 456 2.41 30.25 12.41
CA VAL A 456 2.73 31.36 11.50
C VAL A 456 3.67 30.89 10.37
N MET A 457 4.67 30.04 10.67
CA MET A 457 5.51 29.44 9.62
C MET A 457 4.71 28.46 8.73
N LEU A 458 3.79 27.69 9.32
CA LEU A 458 2.81 26.88 8.57
C LEU A 458 2.01 27.74 7.60
N LEU A 459 1.51 28.89 8.07
CA LEU A 459 0.72 29.83 7.28
C LEU A 459 1.52 30.37 6.10
N THR A 460 2.79 30.71 6.28
CA THR A 460 3.64 31.21 5.20
C THR A 460 3.89 30.13 4.14
N ILE A 461 4.18 28.89 4.56
CA ILE A 461 4.41 27.76 3.64
C ILE A 461 3.12 27.39 2.89
N LEU A 462 1.99 27.29 3.60
CA LEU A 462 0.68 27.03 3.00
C LEU A 462 0.22 28.17 2.07
N ALA A 463 0.52 29.43 2.40
CA ALA A 463 0.15 30.57 1.58
C ALA A 463 1.02 30.72 0.33
N ASP A 464 2.31 30.35 0.38
CA ASP A 464 3.18 30.32 -0.79
C ASP A 464 2.85 29.15 -1.73
N GLU A 465 2.67 27.94 -1.20
CA GLU A 465 2.42 26.72 -2.01
C GLU A 465 0.96 26.63 -2.51
N LEU A 466 -0.01 27.11 -1.72
CA LEU A 466 -1.43 27.14 -2.08
C LEU A 466 -1.91 28.57 -2.41
N SER A 467 -1.02 29.45 -2.85
CA SER A 467 -1.28 30.85 -3.22
C SER A 467 -2.60 31.11 -4.00
N PRO A 468 -3.06 30.24 -4.92
CA PRO A 468 -4.34 30.42 -5.60
C PRO A 468 -5.60 30.09 -4.76
N TYR A 469 -5.45 29.47 -3.58
CA TYR A 469 -6.50 28.81 -2.80
C TYR A 469 -6.59 29.28 -1.33
N ALA A 470 -6.34 30.57 -1.08
CA ALA A 470 -6.18 31.15 0.26
C ALA A 470 -7.27 30.75 1.29
N GLU A 471 -8.55 30.59 0.91
CA GLU A 471 -9.63 30.21 1.82
C GLU A 471 -9.56 28.74 2.30
N ILE A 472 -8.97 27.82 1.54
CA ILE A 472 -8.79 26.40 1.93
C ILE A 472 -7.71 26.28 3.01
N SER A 473 -6.66 27.10 2.89
CA SER A 473 -5.59 27.24 3.89
C SER A 473 -6.14 27.64 5.27
N PHE A 474 -7.20 28.47 5.31
CA PHE A 474 -7.87 28.90 6.55
C PHE A 474 -8.77 27.81 7.20
N LEU A 475 -9.30 26.86 6.44
CA LEU A 475 -10.10 25.75 6.97
C LEU A 475 -9.22 24.63 7.54
N LEU A 476 -8.12 24.32 6.86
CA LEU A 476 -7.07 23.44 7.38
C LEU A 476 -6.44 23.99 8.67
N PHE A 477 -6.29 25.32 8.77
CA PHE A 477 -5.86 26.01 9.99
C PHE A 477 -6.72 25.67 11.22
N GLY A 478 -8.05 25.71 11.10
CA GLY A 478 -8.96 25.37 12.21
C GLY A 478 -8.84 23.91 12.66
N SER A 479 -8.65 22.99 11.73
CA SER A 479 -8.53 21.56 12.01
C SER A 479 -7.16 21.18 12.60
N ILE A 480 -6.07 21.75 12.07
CA ILE A 480 -4.70 21.53 12.56
C ILE A 480 -4.50 22.14 13.95
N PHE A 481 -5.07 23.33 14.20
CA PHE A 481 -5.03 23.95 15.53
C PHE A 481 -5.75 23.10 16.59
N ASN A 482 -6.89 22.51 16.24
CA ASN A 482 -7.62 21.57 17.11
C ASN A 482 -6.87 20.25 17.32
N LEU A 483 -6.23 19.71 16.28
CA LEU A 483 -5.42 18.49 16.35
C LEU A 483 -4.18 18.69 17.24
N LEU A 484 -3.46 19.81 17.08
CA LEU A 484 -2.32 20.20 17.92
C LEU A 484 -2.74 20.43 19.37
N GLY A 485 -3.91 21.04 19.60
CA GLY A 485 -4.51 21.17 20.93
C GLY A 485 -4.81 19.81 21.59
N GLY A 486 -5.31 18.83 20.81
CA GLY A 486 -5.60 17.47 21.29
C GLY A 486 -4.34 16.65 21.62
N ILE A 487 -3.31 16.70 20.77
CA ILE A 487 -2.04 15.99 20.97
C ILE A 487 -1.33 16.49 22.24
N LEU A 488 -1.37 17.80 22.52
CA LEU A 488 -0.78 18.38 23.73
C LEU A 488 -1.55 18.05 25.01
N MET A 489 -2.89 17.94 24.96
CA MET A 489 -3.67 17.43 26.11
C MET A 489 -3.29 15.98 26.44
N PHE A 490 -3.03 15.16 25.42
CA PHE A 490 -2.61 13.77 25.58
C PHE A 490 -1.21 13.67 26.20
N ILE A 491 -0.25 14.48 25.73
CA ILE A 491 1.11 14.57 26.31
C ILE A 491 1.05 15.06 27.76
N ARG A 492 0.23 16.06 28.07
CA ARG A 492 0.06 16.60 29.43
C ARG A 492 -0.53 15.57 30.41
N SER A 493 -1.37 14.65 29.93
CA SER A 493 -1.92 13.55 30.73
C SER A 493 -0.92 12.42 31.05
N GLY A 494 0.08 12.21 30.18
CA GLY A 494 1.15 11.21 30.38
C GLY A 494 2.26 11.64 31.34
N PHE A 495 2.48 12.95 31.50
CA PHE A 495 3.56 13.49 32.36
C PHE A 495 3.27 13.44 33.87
N TYR A 496 2.01 13.29 34.30
CA TYR A 496 1.63 13.27 35.72
C TYR A 496 1.88 11.94 36.45
N LYS A 497 2.43 10.91 35.80
CA LYS A 497 2.58 9.55 36.38
C LYS A 497 3.98 9.15 36.86
N LYS A 498 4.96 10.06 36.99
CA LYS A 498 6.28 9.72 37.57
C LYS A 498 6.67 10.61 38.76
N ASN A 499 6.46 10.05 39.95
CA ASN A 499 7.23 10.17 41.19
C ASN A 499 7.94 11.49 41.51
N PHE A 500 7.32 12.32 42.36
CA PHE A 500 8.06 13.14 43.33
C PHE A 500 7.37 13.07 44.71
N ARG A 501 8.14 12.66 45.73
CA ARG A 501 7.74 12.68 47.14
C ARG A 501 7.87 14.12 47.68
N TRP A 502 6.82 14.63 48.30
CA TRP A 502 6.84 15.90 49.01
C TRP A 502 7.17 15.68 50.49
N THR A 503 8.13 16.42 51.03
CA THR A 503 8.39 16.52 52.47
C THR A 503 7.68 17.76 53.00
N TYR A 504 6.82 17.56 54.00
CA TYR A 504 6.00 18.59 54.63
C TYR A 504 6.75 19.27 55.80
N VAL A 505 6.63 20.59 55.93
CA VAL A 505 6.91 21.31 57.18
C VAL A 505 5.78 22.31 57.42
N GLY A 506 5.08 22.17 58.53
CA GLY A 506 4.16 23.18 59.05
C GLY A 506 4.05 23.08 60.57
N PRO A 507 3.66 24.16 61.28
CA PRO A 507 3.01 24.07 62.59
C PRO A 507 1.50 24.35 62.42
N VAL A 508 0.63 23.37 62.65
CA VAL A 508 -0.04 23.02 63.92
C VAL A 508 -1.02 24.11 64.40
N ASN A 509 -2.32 23.91 64.11
CA ASN A 509 -3.38 23.76 65.13
C ASN A 509 -4.75 23.47 64.51
N GLY A 510 -5.40 22.38 64.95
CA GLY A 510 -6.87 22.25 65.06
C GLY A 510 -7.63 21.43 64.01
N THR A 511 -7.77 20.11 64.28
CA THR A 511 -8.99 19.24 64.22
C THR A 511 -10.11 19.55 63.20
N ALA A 512 -10.74 18.63 62.46
CA ALA A 512 -10.70 17.17 62.33
C ALA A 512 -11.53 16.73 61.09
N THR A 513 -11.06 15.68 60.40
CA THR A 513 -11.79 14.54 59.77
C THR A 513 -12.97 14.70 58.77
N GLU A 514 -12.67 14.23 57.54
CA GLU A 514 -13.43 13.35 56.62
C GLU A 514 -14.75 13.79 55.91
N LYS A 515 -14.70 13.96 54.58
CA LYS A 515 -15.27 13.02 53.57
C LYS A 515 -14.99 13.45 52.11
N TYR A 516 -15.01 12.45 51.23
CA TYR A 516 -14.60 12.45 49.81
C TYR A 516 -15.61 13.10 48.83
N GLU A 517 -15.04 13.44 47.66
CA GLU A 517 -15.59 13.41 46.30
C GLU A 517 -16.29 14.64 45.65
N VAL A 518 -15.84 14.89 44.41
CA VAL A 518 -16.39 15.69 43.28
C VAL A 518 -16.14 17.22 43.23
N PHE A 519 -15.74 17.66 42.03
CA PHE A 519 -15.57 19.01 41.45
C PHE A 519 -14.21 19.71 41.59
N ALA A 520 -13.51 19.84 40.45
CA ALA A 520 -13.39 21.15 39.80
C ALA A 520 -12.74 21.06 38.40
N ALA A 521 -13.59 20.87 37.39
CA ALA A 521 -13.37 21.47 36.08
C ALA A 521 -13.71 22.96 36.20
N THR A 522 -12.70 23.81 36.47
CA THR A 522 -12.88 25.26 36.36
C THR A 522 -11.53 25.94 36.20
N ALA A 523 -11.13 26.22 34.96
CA ALA A 523 -10.22 27.31 34.61
C ALA A 523 -10.05 27.51 33.09
N VAL A 524 -11.09 27.33 32.26
CA VAL A 524 -11.13 27.93 30.90
C VAL A 524 -12.59 28.21 30.51
N THR A 525 -13.27 29.03 31.29
CA THR A 525 -14.53 29.67 30.87
C THR A 525 -14.45 31.11 31.36
N GLY A 526 -14.05 32.03 30.49
CA GLY A 526 -13.89 33.43 30.88
C GLY A 526 -13.49 34.41 29.79
N LEU A 527 -13.33 33.99 28.53
CA LEU A 527 -13.19 34.93 27.41
C LEU A 527 -14.29 34.61 26.41
N SER A 528 -15.19 35.58 26.21
CA SER A 528 -16.22 35.46 25.18
C SER A 528 -15.57 35.49 23.80
N SER A 529 -16.15 34.78 22.84
CA SER A 529 -15.69 34.71 21.44
C SER A 529 -15.54 36.09 20.77
N VAL A 530 -16.18 37.13 21.31
CA VAL A 530 -16.05 38.52 20.85
C VAL A 530 -14.70 39.14 21.24
N MET A 531 -14.19 38.87 22.45
CA MET A 531 -12.91 39.41 22.92
C MET A 531 -11.69 38.81 22.19
N ILE A 532 -11.81 37.57 21.70
CA ILE A 532 -10.74 36.92 20.91
C ILE A 532 -10.68 37.51 19.50
N VAL A 533 -11.83 37.87 18.92
CA VAL A 533 -11.92 38.52 17.62
C VAL A 533 -11.41 39.96 17.69
N ASP A 534 -11.74 40.71 18.75
CA ASP A 534 -11.24 42.08 18.94
C ASP A 534 -9.72 42.13 19.15
N LEU A 535 -9.15 41.15 19.88
CA LEU A 535 -7.70 41.03 20.07
C LEU A 535 -6.96 40.69 18.76
N LEU A 536 -7.60 39.89 17.90
CA LEU A 536 -7.06 39.51 16.59
C LEU A 536 -7.15 40.66 15.58
N VAL A 537 -8.15 41.53 15.68
CA VAL A 537 -8.31 42.74 14.86
C VAL A 537 -7.29 43.83 15.26
N GLU A 538 -7.02 44.01 16.56
CA GLU A 538 -5.97 44.92 17.04
C GLU A 538 -4.56 44.43 16.69
N LEU A 539 -4.31 43.11 16.71
CA LEU A 539 -3.05 42.54 16.23
C LEU A 539 -2.88 42.70 14.70
N PHE A 540 -3.97 42.63 13.93
CA PHE A 540 -3.99 42.84 12.49
C PHE A 540 -3.65 44.29 12.09
N ALA A 541 -4.10 45.27 12.87
CA ALA A 541 -3.81 46.69 12.63
C ALA A 541 -2.34 47.07 12.89
N LEU A 542 -1.64 46.29 13.73
CA LEU A 542 -0.22 46.48 14.07
C LEU A 542 0.74 45.81 13.08
N ILE A 543 0.26 44.84 12.29
CA ILE A 543 1.06 44.09 11.31
C ILE A 543 0.96 44.72 9.90
N LEU A 544 -0.08 45.53 9.65
CA LEU A 544 -0.31 46.21 8.37
C LEU A 544 0.18 47.67 8.34
N SER A 545 0.77 48.18 9.43
CA SER A 545 1.55 49.43 9.50
C SER A 545 3.04 49.12 9.53
#